data_AF-A0A328EBX3-F1
#
_entry.id   AF-A0A328EBX3-F1
#
_cell.length_a   1.000
_cell.length_b   1.000
_cell.length_c   1.000
_cell.angle_alpha   90.00
_cell.angle_beta   90.00
_cell.angle_gamma   90.00
#
_symmetry.space_group_name_H-M   'P 1'
#
loop_
_entity.id
_entity.type
_entity.pdbx_description
1 polymer ?
#
loop_
_entity_poly.entity_id
_entity_poly.type
_entity_poly.pdbx_seq_one_letter_code
_entity_poly.pdbx_strand_id
1 'polypeptide(L)'
;MKFLMFNLPFCFTVGDLMRMDVKIENNRFSSSSMFLLLPLISLLLLQAIIALGSCDLGTDKQALLDFANTLHNVPRGRLRWTSTEAAAADPICTSWVGVTCSSDRSRVVELRLPGFGLRGTISGNTTIGRLDALERLDLRNNSLFGAIPPNLNFPRLRHLNLSGNRFSGPVPQSLREFPPSSFGGNPLLCGGLDLDLIETNVVSPSTGPLGRRSLKSKKKKGLSKKTKRDLIIISVVIVILLVFLCCARDMLKRCRH
;
A
#
# COMPACT_ATOMS: atom_id res chain seq x y z
N MET A 1 0.15 2.77 -50.33
CA MET A 1 -0.18 3.82 -49.33
C MET A 1 -1.70 3.87 -49.20
N LYS A 2 -2.26 3.79 -47.97
CA LYS A 2 -3.69 3.58 -47.60
C LYS A 2 -4.27 2.22 -48.01
N PHE A 3 -5.16 1.52 -47.29
CA PHE A 3 -5.72 1.52 -45.92
C PHE A 3 -6.56 0.23 -45.84
N LEU A 4 -6.64 -0.48 -44.70
CA LEU A 4 -7.89 -0.91 -44.03
C LEU A 4 -7.70 -2.01 -42.98
N MET A 5 -8.35 -1.76 -41.85
CA MET A 5 -8.67 -2.63 -40.72
C MET A 5 -9.59 -3.80 -41.11
N PHE A 6 -9.51 -4.92 -40.39
CA PHE A 6 -10.54 -5.35 -39.41
C PHE A 6 -10.35 -6.80 -38.89
N ASN A 7 -10.71 -6.97 -37.61
CA ASN A 7 -11.37 -8.12 -36.97
C ASN A 7 -10.62 -9.43 -36.60
N LEU A 8 -10.72 -9.74 -35.31
CA LEU A 8 -10.64 -11.07 -34.68
C LEU A 8 -11.69 -12.04 -35.27
N PRO A 9 -11.45 -13.36 -35.16
CA PRO A 9 -12.47 -14.19 -34.52
C PRO A 9 -11.93 -15.35 -33.64
N PHE A 10 -12.57 -15.48 -32.46
CA PHE A 10 -13.20 -16.65 -31.83
C PHE A 10 -12.51 -18.03 -31.59
N CYS A 11 -12.89 -18.55 -30.41
CA CYS A 11 -13.24 -19.94 -30.05
C CYS A 11 -12.13 -21.00 -29.90
N PHE A 12 -11.86 -21.39 -28.65
CA PHE A 12 -11.57 -22.79 -28.33
C PHE A 12 -12.78 -23.41 -27.63
N THR A 13 -13.34 -24.45 -28.25
CA THR A 13 -14.43 -25.28 -27.75
C THR A 13 -13.88 -26.34 -26.78
N VAL A 14 -14.70 -26.77 -25.82
CA VAL A 14 -14.38 -27.77 -24.76
C VAL A 14 -14.32 -29.22 -25.30
N GLY A 15 -14.21 -29.41 -26.62
CA GLY A 15 -14.34 -30.72 -27.26
C GLY A 15 -13.06 -31.55 -27.41
N ASP A 16 -11.90 -30.90 -27.51
CA ASP A 16 -10.68 -31.59 -27.97
C ASP A 16 -9.70 -32.00 -26.85
N LEU A 17 -10.08 -31.81 -25.58
CA LEU A 17 -9.28 -32.23 -24.43
C LEU A 17 -9.71 -33.58 -23.83
N MET A 18 -10.31 -34.46 -24.63
CA MET A 18 -10.73 -35.82 -24.21
C MET A 18 -10.20 -36.90 -25.17
N ARG A 19 -8.93 -36.81 -25.57
CA ARG A 19 -8.24 -37.96 -26.18
C ARG A 19 -6.75 -37.98 -25.89
N MET A 20 -6.43 -38.10 -24.61
CA MET A 20 -5.20 -38.74 -24.19
C MET A 20 -5.59 -40.00 -23.41
N ASP A 21 -5.41 -41.16 -24.02
CA ASP A 21 -5.48 -42.46 -23.35
C ASP A 21 -4.40 -42.51 -22.27
N VAL A 22 -4.71 -41.98 -21.09
CA VAL A 22 -3.92 -42.16 -19.89
C VAL A 22 -4.15 -43.59 -19.45
N LYS A 23 -3.16 -44.45 -19.70
CA LYS A 23 -3.10 -45.78 -19.11
C LYS A 23 -2.92 -45.61 -17.60
N ILE A 24 -4.02 -45.58 -16.86
CA ILE A 24 -4.03 -45.52 -15.39
C ILE A 24 -3.56 -46.89 -14.89
N GLU A 25 -2.26 -47.02 -14.64
CA GLU A 25 -1.75 -48.06 -13.77
C GLU A 25 -2.37 -47.87 -12.39
N ASN A 26 -3.12 -48.88 -11.96
CA ASN A 26 -3.96 -48.90 -10.77
C ASN A 26 -3.09 -48.97 -9.50
N ASN A 27 -2.35 -47.91 -9.21
CA ASN A 27 -1.69 -47.72 -7.92
C ASN A 27 -2.68 -47.06 -6.98
N ARG A 28 -3.16 -47.82 -5.98
CA ARG A 28 -4.03 -47.34 -4.90
C ARG A 28 -3.45 -46.07 -4.29
N PHE A 29 -4.02 -44.95 -4.68
CA PHE A 29 -3.77 -43.68 -4.03
C PHE A 29 -4.57 -43.68 -2.74
N SER A 30 -3.91 -43.51 -1.58
CA SER A 30 -4.61 -43.42 -0.30
C SER A 30 -5.47 -42.17 -0.31
N SER A 31 -6.77 -42.37 -0.54
CA SER A 31 -7.79 -41.35 -0.77
C SER A 31 -7.91 -40.34 0.38
N SER A 32 -7.48 -40.73 1.58
CA SER A 32 -7.74 -40.04 2.84
C SER A 32 -7.03 -38.69 3.00
N SER A 33 -5.87 -38.46 2.35
CA SER A 33 -5.12 -37.21 2.52
C SER A 33 -5.61 -36.06 1.64
N MET A 34 -6.28 -36.36 0.52
CA MET A 34 -6.75 -35.36 -0.45
C MET A 34 -8.04 -34.66 0.02
N PHE A 35 -8.88 -35.36 0.78
CA PHE A 35 -10.10 -34.80 1.36
C PHE A 35 -9.85 -33.74 2.45
N LEU A 36 -8.66 -33.70 3.03
CA LEU A 36 -8.30 -32.72 4.07
C LEU A 36 -7.69 -31.43 3.51
N LEU A 37 -7.06 -31.49 2.33
CA LEU A 37 -6.38 -30.34 1.72
C LEU A 37 -7.33 -29.41 0.95
N LEU A 38 -8.36 -29.95 0.31
CA LEU A 38 -9.37 -29.19 -0.42
C LEU A 38 -10.14 -28.17 0.45
N PRO A 39 -10.65 -28.52 1.65
CA PRO A 39 -11.31 -27.54 2.52
C PRO A 39 -10.32 -26.50 3.07
N LEU A 40 -9.06 -26.87 3.31
CA LEU A 40 -8.01 -25.94 3.75
C LEU A 40 -7.66 -24.92 2.66
N ILE A 41 -7.51 -25.38 1.42
CA ILE A 41 -7.27 -24.51 0.24
C ILE A 41 -8.49 -23.63 -0.01
N SER A 42 -9.71 -24.17 0.09
CA SER A 42 -10.95 -23.40 -0.01
C SER A 42 -11.05 -22.32 1.07
N LEU A 43 -10.69 -22.65 2.32
CA LEU A 43 -10.67 -21.70 3.43
C LEU A 43 -9.59 -20.61 3.24
N LEU A 44 -8.40 -20.97 2.75
CA LEU A 44 -7.33 -20.02 2.44
C LEU A 44 -7.71 -19.10 1.26
N LEU A 45 -8.38 -19.64 0.24
CA LEU A 45 -8.91 -18.86 -0.87
C LEU A 45 -10.04 -17.95 -0.43
N LEU A 46 -10.93 -18.41 0.47
CA LEU A 46 -11.99 -17.59 1.04
C LEU A 46 -11.44 -16.45 1.91
N GLN A 47 -10.44 -16.73 2.74
CA GLN A 47 -9.71 -15.72 3.51
C GLN A 47 -9.01 -14.70 2.59
N ALA A 48 -8.45 -15.15 1.46
CA ALA A 48 -7.86 -14.27 0.47
C ALA A 48 -8.91 -13.41 -0.27
N ILE A 49 -10.09 -13.97 -0.60
CA ILE A 49 -11.21 -13.24 -1.23
C ILE A 49 -11.74 -12.14 -0.30
N ILE A 50 -11.84 -12.40 1.00
CA ILE A 50 -12.22 -11.39 2.00
C ILE A 50 -11.17 -10.28 2.07
N ALA A 51 -9.87 -10.62 2.02
CA ALA A 51 -8.78 -9.64 1.97
C ALA A 51 -8.67 -8.86 0.64
N LEU A 52 -9.22 -9.39 -0.46
CA LEU A 52 -9.31 -8.74 -1.77
C LEU A 52 -10.44 -7.69 -1.85
N GLY A 53 -11.34 -7.67 -0.87
CA GLY A 53 -12.53 -6.80 -0.84
C GLY A 53 -12.37 -5.48 -0.09
N SER A 54 -11.20 -5.18 0.48
CA SER A 54 -11.06 -4.00 1.34
C SER A 54 -9.93 -3.05 0.86
N CYS A 55 -10.32 -2.12 -0.01
CA CYS A 55 -9.75 -0.76 0.03
C CYS A 55 -10.27 -0.12 1.33
N ASP A 56 -9.68 -0.54 2.45
CA ASP A 56 -10.35 -0.46 3.74
C ASP A 56 -10.19 0.89 4.41
N LEU A 57 -11.31 1.57 4.65
CA LEU A 57 -11.42 2.67 5.59
C LEU A 57 -10.85 2.27 6.97
N GLY A 58 -10.82 0.98 7.30
CA GLY A 58 -10.17 0.44 8.51
C GLY A 58 -8.67 0.73 8.61
N THR A 59 -7.94 0.83 7.50
CA THR A 59 -6.52 1.22 7.54
C THR A 59 -6.34 2.71 7.87
N ASP A 60 -7.17 3.56 7.29
CA ASP A 60 -7.21 4.99 7.58
C ASP A 60 -7.68 5.24 9.03
N LYS A 61 -8.65 4.46 9.51
CA LYS A 61 -9.09 4.43 10.92
C LYS A 61 -7.92 4.20 11.86
N GLN A 62 -7.17 3.13 11.63
CA GLN A 62 -6.06 2.75 12.50
C GLN A 62 -4.98 3.83 12.50
N ALA A 63 -4.65 4.38 11.33
CA ALA A 63 -3.68 5.47 11.18
C ALA A 63 -4.08 6.72 12.01
N LEU A 64 -5.36 7.07 12.02
CA LEU A 64 -5.90 8.17 12.81
C LEU A 64 -5.94 7.85 14.31
N LEU A 65 -6.30 6.62 14.72
CA LEU A 65 -6.23 6.21 16.13
C LEU A 65 -4.79 6.21 16.64
N ASP A 66 -3.85 5.72 15.84
CA ASP A 66 -2.42 5.75 16.15
C ASP A 66 -1.92 7.19 16.27
N PHE A 67 -2.34 8.09 15.39
CA PHE A 67 -2.09 9.52 15.53
C PHE A 67 -2.65 10.08 16.84
N ALA A 68 -3.89 9.78 17.18
CA ALA A 68 -4.48 10.24 18.44
C ALA A 68 -3.71 9.74 19.67
N ASN A 69 -3.13 8.54 19.59
CA ASN A 69 -2.30 7.98 20.65
C ASN A 69 -0.93 8.67 20.81
N THR A 70 -0.43 9.39 19.79
CA THR A 70 0.80 10.21 19.93
C THR A 70 0.54 11.58 20.56
N LEU A 71 -0.73 11.94 20.77
CA LEU A 71 -1.09 13.23 21.33
C LEU A 71 -1.18 13.18 22.86
N HIS A 72 -0.49 14.09 23.54
CA HIS A 72 -0.56 14.31 24.97
C HIS A 72 -1.75 15.22 25.33
N ASN A 73 -2.45 14.89 26.41
CA ASN A 73 -3.49 15.73 27.03
C ASN A 73 -4.63 16.17 26.09
N VAL A 74 -4.90 15.43 25.01
CA VAL A 74 -6.13 15.63 24.23
C VAL A 74 -7.26 14.99 25.04
N PRO A 75 -8.29 15.74 25.46
CA PRO A 75 -9.46 15.13 26.06
C PRO A 75 -10.03 14.17 25.01
N ARG A 76 -10.05 12.87 25.31
CA ARG A 76 -10.53 11.83 24.37
C ARG A 76 -11.95 12.11 23.83
N GLY A 77 -12.71 13.01 24.47
CA GLY A 77 -14.00 13.50 23.97
C GLY A 77 -13.96 14.63 22.91
N ARG A 78 -12.84 15.35 22.72
CA ARG A 78 -12.80 16.52 21.80
C ARG A 78 -12.79 16.13 20.33
N LEU A 79 -12.13 15.02 19.99
CA LEU A 79 -12.06 14.50 18.62
C LEU A 79 -13.21 13.53 18.29
N ARG A 80 -13.81 12.91 19.32
CA ARG A 80 -14.83 11.84 19.18
C ARG A 80 -14.36 10.64 18.34
N TRP A 81 -13.05 10.42 18.25
CA TRP A 81 -12.50 9.27 17.55
C TRP A 81 -12.58 8.04 18.46
N THR A 82 -13.50 7.13 18.16
CA THR A 82 -13.81 5.97 18.99
C THR A 82 -13.26 4.68 18.38
N SER A 83 -12.69 3.81 19.21
CA SER A 83 -12.21 2.49 18.79
C SER A 83 -13.28 1.38 18.87
N THR A 84 -14.45 1.66 19.44
CA THR A 84 -15.46 0.63 19.77
C THR A 84 -16.16 0.07 18.53
N GLU A 85 -16.06 -1.24 18.36
CA GLU A 85 -16.69 -2.07 17.32
C GLU A 85 -18.24 -2.01 17.32
N ALA A 86 -18.84 -1.50 18.40
CA ALA A 86 -20.29 -1.43 18.61
C ALA A 86 -20.99 -0.21 17.97
N ALA A 87 -20.26 0.74 17.38
CA ALA A 87 -20.88 1.79 16.61
C ALA A 87 -21.40 1.20 15.28
N ALA A 88 -22.72 1.06 15.16
CA ALA A 88 -23.38 0.55 13.97
C ALA A 88 -22.84 1.23 12.69
N ALA A 89 -22.10 0.48 11.87
CA ALA A 89 -21.27 0.96 10.75
C ALA A 89 -20.20 1.99 11.17
N ASP A 90 -18.92 1.65 10.97
CA ASP A 90 -17.75 2.42 11.39
C ASP A 90 -17.89 3.94 11.08
N PRO A 91 -18.17 4.81 12.06
CA PRO A 91 -18.71 6.14 11.80
C PRO A 91 -17.61 7.19 11.58
N ILE A 92 -16.47 6.79 10.99
CA ILE A 92 -15.34 7.70 10.72
C ILE A 92 -15.81 8.85 9.84
N CYS A 93 -16.51 8.55 8.75
CA CYS A 93 -16.96 9.54 7.79
C CYS A 93 -18.17 10.36 8.24
N THR A 94 -18.84 9.98 9.33
CA THR A 94 -20.10 10.59 9.79
C THR A 94 -20.01 11.26 11.15
N SER A 95 -19.08 10.84 12.00
CA SER A 95 -19.03 11.26 13.41
C SER A 95 -17.68 11.76 13.88
N TRP A 96 -16.59 11.41 13.20
CA TRP A 96 -15.26 11.82 13.63
C TRP A 96 -15.03 13.28 13.28
N VAL A 97 -14.67 14.05 14.30
CA VAL A 97 -14.44 15.48 14.12
C VAL A 97 -13.21 15.68 13.24
N GLY A 98 -13.36 16.56 12.25
CA GLY A 98 -12.26 16.94 11.37
C GLY A 98 -11.91 15.93 10.27
N VAL A 99 -12.64 14.83 10.14
CA VAL A 99 -12.40 13.82 9.09
C VAL A 99 -13.43 13.96 7.97
N THR A 100 -12.99 13.94 6.72
CA THR A 100 -13.85 13.88 5.53
C THR A 100 -13.39 12.72 4.66
N CYS A 101 -14.34 11.92 4.20
CA CYS A 101 -14.08 10.77 3.35
C CYS A 101 -14.41 11.03 1.88
N SER A 102 -13.91 10.16 1.02
CA SER A 102 -14.27 10.07 -0.40
C SER A 102 -15.77 9.83 -0.60
N SER A 103 -16.27 10.08 -1.81
CA SER A 103 -17.69 9.95 -2.17
C SER A 103 -18.25 8.54 -1.95
N ASP A 104 -17.43 7.51 -2.15
CA ASP A 104 -17.72 6.10 -1.92
C ASP A 104 -17.46 5.66 -0.46
N ARG A 105 -17.03 6.60 0.41
CA ARG A 105 -16.71 6.38 1.83
C ARG A 105 -15.62 5.33 2.08
N SER A 106 -14.80 5.03 1.08
CA SER A 106 -13.75 4.03 1.19
C SER A 106 -12.48 4.57 1.82
N ARG A 107 -12.20 5.87 1.69
CA ARG A 107 -10.93 6.49 2.14
C ARG A 107 -11.13 7.84 2.81
N VAL A 108 -10.19 8.24 3.65
CA VAL A 108 -10.09 9.60 4.20
C VAL A 108 -9.35 10.50 3.21
N VAL A 109 -9.99 11.60 2.81
CA VAL A 109 -9.46 12.57 1.83
C VAL A 109 -9.16 13.92 2.47
N GLU A 110 -9.77 14.28 3.60
CA GLU A 110 -9.39 15.48 4.35
C GLU A 110 -9.30 15.23 5.86
N LEU A 111 -8.26 15.81 6.48
CA LEU A 111 -8.10 15.90 7.93
C LEU A 111 -7.90 17.37 8.32
N ARG A 112 -8.87 17.95 9.03
CA ARG A 112 -8.89 19.36 9.45
C ARG A 112 -9.14 19.49 10.95
N LEU A 113 -8.09 19.78 11.69
CA LEU A 113 -8.12 19.99 13.13
C LEU A 113 -7.43 21.31 13.56
N PRO A 114 -7.81 22.47 12.97
CA PRO A 114 -7.18 23.75 13.32
C PRO A 114 -7.58 24.19 14.74
N GLY A 115 -6.63 24.61 15.58
CA GLY A 115 -6.97 25.19 16.88
C GLY A 115 -7.54 24.22 17.92
N PHE A 116 -7.33 22.91 17.76
CA PHE A 116 -7.82 21.89 18.69
C PHE A 116 -6.98 21.75 19.97
N GLY A 117 -5.88 22.52 20.08
CA GLY A 117 -4.95 22.44 21.20
C GLY A 117 -4.17 21.12 21.22
N LEU A 118 -4.03 20.46 20.06
CA LEU A 118 -3.33 19.18 19.96
C LEU A 118 -1.87 19.36 20.36
N ARG A 119 -1.36 18.52 21.25
CA ARG A 119 0.03 18.55 21.70
C ARG A 119 0.63 17.17 21.53
N GLY A 120 1.82 17.07 20.97
CA GLY A 120 2.47 15.79 20.67
C GLY A 120 3.28 15.85 19.38
N THR A 121 3.70 14.70 18.89
CA THR A 121 4.54 14.57 17.69
C THR A 121 3.78 13.90 16.55
N ILE A 122 4.23 14.16 15.32
CA ILE A 122 3.83 13.36 14.16
C ILE A 122 4.86 12.24 14.04
N SER A 123 4.46 10.99 14.27
CA SER A 123 5.33 9.82 14.04
C SER A 123 5.16 9.31 12.62
N GLY A 124 6.21 9.36 11.81
CA GLY A 124 6.15 8.96 10.40
C GLY A 124 5.92 7.46 10.25
N ASN A 125 5.24 7.06 9.17
CA ASN A 125 4.80 5.71 8.81
C ASN A 125 3.79 4.98 9.75
N THR A 126 3.64 5.39 11.01
CA THR A 126 2.68 4.77 11.95
C THR A 126 1.44 5.59 12.22
N THR A 127 1.39 6.87 11.85
CA THR A 127 0.24 7.76 12.15
C THR A 127 -0.45 8.22 10.86
N ILE A 128 -0.69 9.51 10.69
CA ILE A 128 -1.35 10.10 9.53
C ILE A 128 -0.62 9.87 8.21
N GLY A 129 0.68 9.53 8.23
CA GLY A 129 1.45 9.25 7.01
C GLY A 129 1.00 8.02 6.21
N ARG A 130 0.02 7.25 6.69
CA ARG A 130 -0.60 6.12 5.97
C ARG A 130 -1.88 6.50 5.19
N LEU A 131 -2.32 7.75 5.31
CA LEU A 131 -3.51 8.25 4.63
C LEU A 131 -3.17 8.58 3.17
N ASP A 132 -2.98 7.54 2.34
CA ASP A 132 -2.49 7.67 0.96
C ASP A 132 -3.44 8.46 0.04
N ALA A 133 -4.72 8.51 0.39
CA ALA A 133 -5.75 9.24 -0.34
C ALA A 133 -5.93 10.70 0.14
N LEU A 134 -5.15 11.16 1.11
CA LEU A 134 -5.33 12.47 1.73
C LEU A 134 -5.00 13.60 0.74
N GLU A 135 -5.97 14.47 0.50
CA GLU A 135 -5.88 15.65 -0.36
C GLU A 135 -5.69 16.94 0.42
N ARG A 136 -6.18 17.00 1.67
CA ARG A 136 -6.05 18.16 2.55
C ARG A 136 -5.69 17.79 3.98
N LEU A 137 -4.63 18.42 4.48
CA LEU A 137 -4.18 18.34 5.88
C LEU A 137 -4.08 19.74 6.48
N ASP A 138 -4.96 20.06 7.44
CA ASP A 138 -4.96 21.32 8.18
C ASP A 138 -4.84 21.05 9.69
N LEU A 139 -3.63 21.24 10.23
CA LEU A 139 -3.30 21.09 11.64
C LEU A 139 -2.83 22.42 12.26
N ARG A 140 -3.20 23.55 11.66
CA ARG A 140 -2.69 24.86 12.08
C ARG A 140 -3.13 25.25 13.50
N ASN A 141 -2.38 26.16 14.12
CA ASN A 141 -2.68 26.72 15.44
C ASN A 141 -2.85 25.64 16.51
N ASN A 142 -1.99 24.62 16.49
CA ASN A 142 -1.92 23.62 17.53
C ASN A 142 -0.61 23.74 18.31
N SER A 143 -0.40 22.79 19.20
CA SER A 143 0.75 22.72 20.10
C SER A 143 1.67 21.54 19.72
N LEU A 144 1.61 21.06 18.48
CA LEU A 144 2.41 19.95 17.97
C LEU A 144 3.89 20.35 17.91
N PHE A 145 4.79 19.41 18.17
CA PHE A 145 6.23 19.67 18.27
C PHE A 145 7.06 18.50 17.74
N GLY A 146 8.38 18.69 17.72
CA GLY A 146 9.34 17.72 17.20
C GLY A 146 9.55 17.85 15.69
N ALA A 147 10.33 16.94 15.12
CA ALA A 147 10.62 16.94 13.69
C ALA A 147 9.43 16.45 12.86
N ILE A 148 9.24 17.04 11.68
CA ILE A 148 8.34 16.48 10.67
C ILE A 148 9.06 15.26 10.08
N PRO A 149 8.48 14.05 10.14
CA PRO A 149 9.17 12.84 9.70
C PRO A 149 9.58 12.91 8.21
N PRO A 150 10.80 12.51 7.85
CA PRO A 150 11.28 12.59 6.47
C PRO A 150 10.51 11.65 5.52
N ASN A 151 9.95 10.56 6.05
CA ASN A 151 9.16 9.58 5.32
C ASN A 151 7.67 9.93 5.27
N LEU A 152 7.27 11.12 5.74
CA LEU A 152 5.90 11.59 5.62
C LEU A 152 5.65 11.97 4.16
N ASN A 153 4.94 11.11 3.43
CA ASN A 153 4.64 11.31 2.02
C ASN A 153 3.14 11.15 1.81
N PHE A 154 2.53 12.13 1.17
CA PHE A 154 1.11 12.12 0.85
C PHE A 154 0.95 12.30 -0.66
N PRO A 155 0.83 11.20 -1.43
CA PRO A 155 0.94 11.26 -2.89
C PRO A 155 -0.18 12.04 -3.58
N ARG A 156 -1.28 12.32 -2.88
CA ARG A 156 -2.45 13.05 -3.40
C ARG A 156 -2.67 14.41 -2.72
N LEU A 157 -1.77 14.84 -1.83
CA LEU A 157 -1.97 16.05 -1.03
C LEU A 157 -1.87 17.30 -1.90
N ARG A 158 -2.87 18.16 -1.80
CA ARG A 158 -2.96 19.43 -2.53
C ARG A 158 -2.93 20.63 -1.59
N HIS A 159 -3.30 20.42 -0.33
CA HIS A 159 -3.37 21.46 0.67
C HIS A 159 -2.74 21.00 1.97
N LEU A 160 -1.67 21.68 2.38
CA LEU A 160 -1.01 21.47 3.66
C LEU A 160 -1.05 22.75 4.47
N ASN A 161 -1.40 22.66 5.75
CA ASN A 161 -1.23 23.75 6.69
C ASN A 161 -0.81 23.23 8.07
N LEU A 162 0.46 23.46 8.41
CA LEU A 162 1.10 23.13 9.69
C LEU A 162 1.47 24.41 10.48
N SER A 163 1.00 25.57 10.04
CA SER A 163 1.37 26.87 10.62
C SER A 163 0.94 27.03 12.07
N GLY A 164 1.63 27.87 12.84
CA GLY A 164 1.31 28.12 14.24
C GLY A 164 1.41 26.87 15.12
N ASN A 165 2.45 26.06 14.91
CA ASN A 165 2.82 24.92 15.75
C ASN A 165 4.23 25.15 16.32
N ARG A 166 4.82 24.12 16.93
CA ARG A 166 6.19 24.13 17.50
C ARG A 166 7.07 23.06 16.84
N PHE A 167 6.88 22.80 15.54
CA PHE A 167 7.73 21.86 14.81
C PHE A 167 9.18 22.37 14.74
N SER A 168 10.12 21.44 14.66
CA SER A 168 11.56 21.70 14.64
C SER A 168 12.30 20.91 13.56
N GLY A 169 13.52 21.32 13.24
CA GLY A 169 14.36 20.62 12.27
C GLY A 169 13.98 20.90 10.81
N PRO A 170 14.54 20.15 9.86
CA PRO A 170 14.38 20.45 8.44
C PRO A 170 12.99 20.07 7.92
N VAL A 171 12.43 20.89 7.01
CA VAL A 171 11.25 20.50 6.24
C VAL A 171 11.62 19.35 5.27
N PRO A 172 10.93 18.19 5.34
CA PRO A 172 11.14 17.08 4.43
C PRO A 172 10.98 17.48 2.96
N GLN A 173 11.80 16.93 2.08
CA GLN A 173 11.75 17.24 0.64
C GLN A 173 10.36 17.03 0.03
N SER A 174 9.63 15.98 0.47
CA SER A 174 8.27 15.69 0.03
C SER A 174 7.25 16.79 0.31
N LEU A 175 7.55 17.72 1.24
CA LEU A 175 6.64 18.79 1.63
C LEU A 175 7.13 20.18 1.23
N ARG A 176 8.30 20.30 0.59
CA ARG A 176 8.85 21.59 0.15
C ARG A 176 8.12 22.20 -1.04
N GLU A 177 7.27 21.43 -1.72
CA GLU A 177 6.40 21.93 -2.79
C GLU A 177 5.26 22.82 -2.27
N PHE A 178 4.93 22.75 -0.98
CA PHE A 178 3.90 23.58 -0.36
C PHE A 178 4.44 24.98 -0.01
N PRO A 179 3.60 26.02 -0.07
CA PRO A 179 4.05 27.38 0.16
C PRO A 179 4.63 27.59 1.57
N PRO A 180 5.59 28.50 1.77
CA PRO A 180 6.17 28.78 3.09
C PRO A 180 5.13 29.14 4.16
N SER A 181 4.01 29.74 3.75
CA SER A 181 2.87 30.04 4.63
C SER A 181 2.28 28.80 5.32
N SER A 182 2.37 27.62 4.69
CA SER A 182 1.97 26.33 5.28
C SER A 182 2.79 25.97 6.52
N PHE A 183 3.98 26.54 6.69
CA PHE A 183 4.90 26.25 7.79
C PHE A 183 5.12 27.44 8.73
N GLY A 184 4.52 28.61 8.42
CA GLY A 184 4.72 29.85 9.17
C GLY A 184 4.40 29.71 10.67
N GLY A 185 5.07 30.48 11.52
CA GLY A 185 4.85 30.42 12.98
C GLY A 185 5.39 29.16 13.66
N ASN A 186 6.30 28.42 13.02
CA ASN A 186 7.09 27.35 13.64
C ASN A 186 8.56 27.82 13.76
N PRO A 187 8.99 28.37 14.91
CA PRO A 187 10.27 29.09 15.02
C PRO A 187 11.52 28.20 14.89
N LEU A 188 11.39 26.88 15.03
CA LEU A 188 12.52 25.93 15.00
C LEU A 188 12.59 25.12 13.69
N LEU A 189 11.73 25.40 12.71
CA LEU A 189 11.82 24.76 11.39
C LEU A 189 12.95 25.39 10.57
N CYS A 190 13.68 24.57 9.83
CA CYS A 190 14.75 25.00 8.91
C CYS A 190 14.69 24.22 7.59
N GLY A 191 15.63 24.44 6.67
CA GLY A 191 15.76 23.62 5.45
C GLY A 191 15.21 24.22 4.16
N GLY A 192 15.33 25.54 3.98
CA GLY A 192 15.16 26.20 2.69
C GLY A 192 13.70 26.38 2.29
N LEU A 193 12.93 27.10 3.12
CA LEU A 193 11.67 27.71 2.71
C LEU A 193 11.88 29.07 2.01
N ASP A 194 13.14 29.38 1.66
CA ASP A 194 13.51 30.57 0.89
C ASP A 194 13.29 30.31 -0.60
N LEU A 195 12.34 31.06 -1.16
CA LEU A 195 12.27 31.36 -2.58
C LEU A 195 13.46 32.26 -2.92
N ASP A 196 14.62 31.66 -3.15
CA ASP A 196 15.71 32.17 -4.01
C ASP A 196 16.91 31.24 -3.87
N LEU A 197 17.08 30.31 -4.79
CA LEU A 197 18.35 29.86 -5.38
C LEU A 197 18.01 28.89 -6.52
N ILE A 198 17.71 29.48 -7.68
CA ILE A 198 18.13 28.90 -8.96
C ILE A 198 19.67 28.80 -8.93
N GLU A 199 20.19 27.77 -9.59
CA GLU A 199 21.62 27.48 -9.83
C GLU A 199 22.38 26.89 -8.62
N THR A 200 23.11 25.78 -8.72
CA THR A 200 23.77 25.15 -9.86
C THR A 200 23.90 23.65 -9.65
N ASN A 201 23.82 22.91 -10.76
CA ASN A 201 24.54 21.67 -11.04
C ASN A 201 25.63 21.29 -10.02
N VAL A 202 25.42 20.19 -9.28
CA VAL A 202 26.53 19.34 -8.86
C VAL A 202 26.46 18.05 -9.67
N VAL A 203 27.02 18.15 -10.87
CA VAL A 203 27.55 17.01 -11.62
C VAL A 203 28.88 16.64 -10.99
N SER A 204 29.08 15.34 -10.74
CA SER A 204 30.37 14.62 -10.79
C SER A 204 30.16 13.12 -10.45
N PRO A 205 31.06 12.19 -10.86
CA PRO A 205 30.96 11.48 -12.13
C PRO A 205 30.93 9.93 -11.95
N SER A 206 30.92 9.27 -13.11
CA SER A 206 30.62 7.87 -13.41
C SER A 206 31.75 6.83 -13.20
N THR A 207 31.36 5.53 -13.32
CA THR A 207 32.09 4.35 -13.91
C THR A 207 33.34 3.81 -13.17
N GLY A 208 33.68 2.52 -13.07
CA GLY A 208 33.28 1.16 -13.52
C GLY A 208 34.32 0.16 -12.88
N PRO A 209 34.58 -1.11 -13.28
CA PRO A 209 34.05 -1.88 -14.41
C PRO A 209 33.55 -3.31 -14.08
N LEU A 210 33.13 -3.99 -15.14
CA LEU A 210 32.69 -5.37 -15.30
C LEU A 210 33.75 -6.43 -14.91
N GLY A 211 33.29 -7.51 -14.27
CA GLY A 211 34.00 -8.78 -14.14
C GLY A 211 33.15 -9.94 -14.65
N ARG A 212 33.30 -10.28 -15.94
CA ARG A 212 32.70 -11.45 -16.60
C ARG A 212 33.72 -12.59 -16.55
N ARG A 213 33.35 -13.76 -16.00
CA ARG A 213 34.02 -15.03 -16.36
C ARG A 213 32.99 -16.11 -16.64
N SER A 214 33.29 -16.84 -17.71
CA SER A 214 32.46 -17.83 -18.37
C SER A 214 33.08 -19.22 -18.20
N LEU A 215 32.19 -20.21 -18.11
CA LEU A 215 32.34 -21.64 -18.43
C LEU A 215 33.22 -22.51 -17.52
N LYS A 216 32.58 -23.52 -16.92
CA LYS A 216 32.65 -24.88 -17.46
C LYS A 216 31.49 -25.76 -16.95
N SER A 217 30.78 -26.34 -17.91
CA SER A 217 29.88 -27.48 -17.76
C SER A 217 30.62 -28.68 -17.20
N LYS A 218 30.03 -29.39 -16.22
CA LYS A 218 30.30 -30.82 -15.97
C LYS A 218 29.11 -31.54 -15.32
N LYS A 219 28.55 -32.42 -16.15
CA LYS A 219 28.16 -33.83 -15.89
C LYS A 219 26.98 -34.14 -14.93
N LYS A 220 25.93 -34.68 -15.56
CA LYS A 220 24.76 -35.37 -15.01
C LYS A 220 25.14 -36.49 -14.01
N LYS A 221 24.40 -36.59 -12.90
CA LYS A 221 24.11 -37.85 -12.21
C LYS A 221 22.59 -37.97 -12.02
N GLY A 222 22.04 -39.09 -12.46
CA GLY A 222 20.61 -39.37 -12.47
C GLY A 222 20.05 -39.55 -11.07
N LEU A 223 18.80 -39.11 -10.89
CA LEU A 223 18.01 -39.34 -9.70
C LEU A 223 16.73 -40.12 -10.07
N SER A 224 16.40 -41.07 -9.19
CA SER A 224 15.43 -42.14 -9.31
C SER A 224 14.02 -41.71 -9.74
N LYS A 225 13.33 -42.59 -10.47
CA LYS A 225 11.94 -42.45 -10.92
C LYS A 225 10.99 -42.59 -9.72
N LYS A 226 10.64 -41.49 -9.05
CA LYS A 226 9.40 -41.41 -8.25
C LYS A 226 8.71 -40.04 -8.16
N THR A 227 9.05 -39.06 -9.00
CA THR A 227 8.51 -37.69 -8.83
C THR A 227 8.07 -37.09 -10.16
N LYS A 228 6.85 -37.41 -10.59
CA LYS A 228 6.19 -36.69 -11.70
C LYS A 228 4.82 -36.12 -11.33
N ARG A 229 4.19 -36.58 -10.24
CA ARG A 229 2.87 -36.09 -9.83
C ARG A 229 2.93 -34.95 -8.80
N ASP A 230 3.94 -34.93 -7.93
CA ASP A 230 4.18 -33.80 -7.01
C ASP A 230 4.62 -32.54 -7.76
N LEU A 231 5.31 -32.71 -8.90
CA LEU A 231 5.73 -31.61 -9.77
C LEU A 231 4.54 -30.90 -10.44
N ILE A 232 3.44 -31.61 -10.72
CA ILE A 232 2.23 -31.01 -11.29
C ILE A 232 1.52 -30.17 -10.22
N ILE A 233 1.39 -30.68 -9.00
CA ILE A 233 0.78 -29.93 -7.89
C ILE A 233 1.62 -28.70 -7.57
N ILE A 234 2.95 -28.85 -7.45
CA ILE A 234 3.86 -27.71 -7.25
C ILE A 234 3.74 -26.71 -8.41
N SER A 235 3.64 -27.18 -9.66
CA SER A 235 3.45 -26.31 -10.82
C SER A 235 2.12 -25.56 -10.78
N VAL A 236 1.02 -26.21 -10.38
CA VAL A 236 -0.30 -25.57 -10.26
C VAL A 236 -0.30 -24.55 -9.13
N VAL A 237 0.30 -24.88 -7.98
CA VAL A 237 0.45 -23.95 -6.85
C VAL A 237 1.32 -22.76 -7.24
N ILE A 238 2.42 -22.97 -7.96
CA ILE A 238 3.28 -21.89 -8.48
C ILE A 238 2.51 -21.03 -9.48
N VAL A 239 1.74 -21.61 -10.39
CA VAL A 239 0.92 -20.84 -11.35
C VAL A 239 -0.13 -20.01 -10.63
N ILE A 240 -0.82 -20.58 -9.63
CA ILE A 240 -1.78 -19.85 -8.79
C ILE A 240 -1.07 -18.71 -8.04
N LEU A 241 0.12 -18.96 -7.47
CA LEU A 241 0.91 -17.95 -6.78
C LEU A 241 1.38 -16.84 -7.73
N LEU A 242 1.80 -17.18 -8.95
CA LEU A 242 2.22 -16.22 -9.97
C LEU A 242 1.04 -15.39 -10.49
N VAL A 243 -0.13 -16.00 -10.69
CA VAL A 243 -1.37 -15.30 -11.02
C VAL A 243 -1.76 -14.37 -9.87
N PHE A 244 -1.65 -14.82 -8.62
CA PHE A 244 -1.89 -14.00 -7.43
C PHE A 244 -0.93 -12.81 -7.36
N LEU A 245 0.38 -13.02 -7.57
CA LEU A 245 1.38 -11.96 -7.58
C LEU A 245 1.18 -10.98 -8.76
N CYS A 246 0.76 -11.47 -9.93
CA CYS A 246 0.40 -10.63 -11.07
C CYS A 246 -0.84 -9.79 -10.78
N CYS A 247 -1.90 -10.39 -10.21
CA CYS A 247 -3.11 -9.68 -9.81
C CYS A 247 -2.82 -8.65 -8.71
N ALA A 248 -2.04 -9.02 -7.68
CA ALA A 248 -1.61 -8.10 -6.62
C ALA A 248 -0.80 -6.93 -7.19
N ARG A 249 0.08 -7.18 -8.16
CA ARG A 249 0.86 -6.14 -8.85
C ARG A 249 -0.01 -5.22 -9.72
N ASP A 250 -1.02 -5.76 -10.38
CA ASP A 250 -1.96 -4.97 -11.18
C ASP A 250 -2.91 -4.14 -10.30
N MET A 251 -3.24 -4.64 -9.10
CA MET A 251 -3.99 -3.90 -8.08
C MET A 251 -3.15 -2.80 -7.40
N LEU A 252 -1.86 -3.05 -7.13
CA LEU A 252 -0.91 -2.01 -6.70
C LEU A 252 -0.76 -0.88 -7.73
N LYS A 253 -0.99 -1.16 -9.02
CA LYS A 253 -1.04 -0.14 -10.07
C LYS A 253 -2.38 0.60 -10.10
N ARG A 254 -3.51 -0.05 -9.81
CA ARG A 254 -4.83 0.60 -9.75
C ARG A 254 -5.02 1.48 -8.51
N CYS A 255 -4.38 1.16 -7.38
CA CYS A 255 -4.33 2.07 -6.22
C CYS A 255 -3.44 3.31 -6.44
N ARG A 256 -2.60 3.30 -7.49
CA ARG A 256 -1.68 4.41 -7.83
C ARG A 256 -2.31 5.45 -8.75
N HIS A 257 -3.46 5.17 -9.37
CA HIS A 257 -4.14 6.08 -10.30
C HIS A 257 -5.45 6.63 -9.74
#